data_AF-A0A2E7BC26-F1
#
_entry.id   AF-A0A2E7BC26-F1
#
_cell.length_a   1.000
_cell.length_b   1.000
_cell.length_c   1.000
_cell.angle_alpha   90.00
_cell.angle_beta   90.00
_cell.angle_gamma   90.00
#
_symmetry.space_group_name_H-M   'P 1'
#
loop_
_entity.id
_entity.type
_entity.pdbx_description
1 polymer ?
#
loop_
_entity_poly.entity_id
_entity_poly.type
_entity_poly.pdbx_seq_one_letter_code
_entity_poly.pdbx_strand_id
1 'polypeptide(L)'
;MKMNAYPTKAGAAARSLFDRLYRSVTGATRLLSVVACAALFAVSAAAQSGQSEPIQQRWVGDLPIMNAMTIEPQLGFAFDSPEGRIVQVFATGPDDSAAVIAYYNDALSGLGWSGQGGRWNRGDEALTISQVKMATGMLWRIRLNPR
;
A
#
# COMPACT_ATOMS: atom_id res chain seq x y z
N MET A 1 -62.88 60.77 9.26
CA MET A 1 -62.38 62.15 9.39
C MET A 1 -61.00 62.09 10.05
N LYS A 2 -60.04 62.80 9.47
CA LYS A 2 -58.69 63.24 9.93
C LYS A 2 -58.42 63.17 11.45
N MET A 3 -57.22 63.13 12.02
CA MET A 3 -55.79 63.13 11.65
C MET A 3 -55.07 63.49 12.97
N ASN A 4 -53.86 62.98 13.23
CA ASN A 4 -52.85 63.53 14.17
C ASN A 4 -53.15 63.45 15.70
N ALA A 5 -52.20 63.35 16.63
CA ALA A 5 -50.74 63.25 16.61
C ALA A 5 -50.19 63.24 18.06
N TYR A 6 -49.10 62.48 18.30
CA TYR A 6 -47.89 62.80 19.10
C TYR A 6 -47.97 63.13 20.62
N PRO A 7 -46.84 63.23 21.39
CA PRO A 7 -45.54 62.54 21.37
C PRO A 7 -45.00 62.13 22.78
N THR A 8 -43.79 61.50 22.81
CA THR A 8 -42.70 61.64 23.83
C THR A 8 -42.82 60.90 25.20
N LYS A 9 -41.80 60.35 25.88
CA LYS A 9 -40.32 60.50 25.97
C LYS A 9 -39.69 59.19 26.53
N ALA A 10 -38.37 59.05 26.34
CA ALA A 10 -37.41 58.29 27.15
C ALA A 10 -37.42 56.75 26.99
N GLY A 11 -36.40 56.08 26.44
CA GLY A 11 -34.97 56.33 26.61
C GLY A 11 -34.48 55.68 27.90
N ALA A 12 -34.35 54.34 27.94
CA ALA A 12 -33.46 53.59 28.84
C ALA A 12 -33.57 52.06 28.70
N ALA A 13 -34.72 51.51 28.31
CA ALA A 13 -34.94 50.05 28.35
C ALA A 13 -34.57 49.30 27.05
N ALA A 14 -34.02 50.01 26.05
CA ALA A 14 -33.70 49.46 24.73
C ALA A 14 -32.28 48.88 24.61
N ARG A 15 -31.57 48.62 25.71
CA ARG A 15 -30.13 48.33 25.67
C ARG A 15 -29.63 47.13 26.48
N SER A 16 -30.51 46.31 27.05
CA SER A 16 -30.05 45.22 27.94
C SER A 16 -30.79 43.88 27.83
N LEU A 17 -31.89 43.79 27.08
CA LEU A 17 -32.63 42.53 26.92
C LEU A 17 -32.34 41.80 25.60
N PHE A 18 -31.84 42.50 24.58
CA PHE A 18 -31.50 41.89 23.28
C PHE A 18 -30.11 41.23 23.21
N ASP A 19 -29.24 41.44 24.20
CA ASP A 19 -27.86 40.92 24.18
C ASP A 19 -27.65 39.61 24.95
N ARG A 20 -28.65 39.12 25.69
CA ARG A 20 -28.45 38.02 26.66
C ARG A 20 -29.09 36.68 26.34
N LEU A 21 -29.89 36.54 25.28
CA LEU A 21 -30.52 35.25 24.99
C LEU A 21 -30.24 34.77 23.58
N TYR A 22 -29.08 34.13 23.46
CA TYR A 22 -28.79 33.09 22.46
C TYR A 22 -27.95 33.51 21.24
N ARG A 23 -26.86 34.22 21.55
CA ARG A 23 -25.54 34.03 20.91
C ARG A 23 -25.02 32.59 21.15
N SER A 24 -25.74 31.56 20.70
CA SER A 24 -25.34 30.14 20.88
C SER A 24 -25.73 29.24 19.70
N VAL A 25 -25.95 29.79 18.51
CA VAL A 25 -26.24 29.00 17.29
C VAL A 25 -24.95 28.54 16.55
N THR A 26 -23.75 28.89 17.01
CA THR A 26 -22.56 28.82 16.13
C THR A 26 -21.32 28.13 16.71
N GLY A 27 -21.46 27.32 17.76
CA GLY A 27 -20.33 26.59 18.37
C GLY A 27 -20.36 25.06 18.14
N ALA A 28 -21.49 24.43 18.41
CA ALA A 28 -21.56 22.97 18.49
C ALA A 28 -21.47 22.25 17.13
N THR A 29 -21.93 22.86 16.05
CA THR A 29 -21.93 22.26 14.70
C THR A 29 -20.60 22.37 13.96
N ARG A 30 -19.67 23.25 14.38
CA ARG A 30 -18.34 23.35 13.73
C ARG A 30 -17.34 22.34 14.28
N LEU A 31 -17.46 21.96 15.55
CA LEU A 31 -16.58 20.98 16.19
C LEU A 31 -16.90 19.54 15.76
N LEU A 32 -18.17 19.18 15.57
CA LEU A 32 -18.53 17.83 15.11
C LEU A 32 -18.08 17.55 13.66
N SER A 33 -18.15 18.56 12.78
CA SER A 33 -17.77 18.42 11.36
C SER A 33 -16.27 18.26 11.15
N VAL A 34 -15.44 18.90 11.98
CA VAL A 34 -13.97 18.81 11.88
C VAL A 34 -13.47 17.44 12.37
N VAL A 35 -14.07 16.90 13.43
CA VAL A 35 -13.70 15.57 13.96
C VAL A 35 -14.13 14.45 13.00
N ALA A 36 -15.31 14.56 12.38
CA ALA A 36 -15.76 13.59 11.37
C ALA A 36 -14.89 13.61 10.10
N CYS A 37 -14.48 14.79 9.62
CA CYS A 37 -13.54 14.91 8.50
C CYS A 37 -12.14 14.39 8.83
N ALA A 38 -11.64 14.60 10.06
CA ALA A 38 -10.33 14.09 10.48
C ALA A 38 -10.29 12.56 10.58
N ALA A 39 -11.39 11.94 11.06
CA ALA A 39 -11.51 10.48 11.13
C ALA A 39 -11.57 9.82 9.75
N LEU A 40 -12.20 10.47 8.76
CA LEU A 40 -12.24 10.00 7.36
C LEU A 40 -10.88 10.12 6.65
N PHE A 41 -10.06 11.11 7.00
CA PHE A 41 -8.70 11.25 6.43
C PHE A 41 -7.70 10.22 7.00
N ALA A 42 -7.87 9.79 8.25
CA ALA A 42 -6.97 8.82 8.88
C ALA A 42 -7.10 7.40 8.29
N VAL A 43 -8.27 7.01 7.80
CA VAL A 43 -8.50 5.68 7.18
C VAL A 43 -7.85 5.57 5.80
N SER A 44 -7.78 6.66 5.03
CA SER A 44 -7.16 6.63 3.69
C SER A 44 -5.63 6.56 3.71
N ALA A 45 -4.97 6.94 4.80
CA ALA A 45 -3.50 6.89 4.90
C ALA A 45 -2.97 5.46 5.12
N ALA A 46 -3.78 4.54 5.64
CA ALA A 46 -3.39 3.14 5.85
C ALA A 46 -3.50 2.28 4.57
N ALA A 47 -4.17 2.77 3.53
CA ALA A 47 -4.43 2.01 2.30
C ALA A 47 -3.37 2.22 1.20
N GLN A 48 -2.38 3.09 1.41
CA GLN A 48 -1.41 3.48 0.38
C GLN A 48 0.01 2.98 0.70
N SER A 49 0.18 1.69 0.93
CA SER A 49 1.49 1.03 0.76
C SER A 49 1.61 0.42 -0.64
N GLY A 50 1.22 1.16 -1.67
CA GLY A 50 1.65 0.89 -3.03
C GLY A 50 3.11 1.32 -3.16
N GLN A 51 4.03 0.48 -2.70
CA GLN A 51 5.46 0.65 -3.01
C GLN A 51 5.58 0.65 -4.52
N SER A 52 5.84 1.80 -5.12
CA SER A 52 6.23 1.88 -6.53
C SER A 52 7.42 0.95 -6.69
N GLU A 53 7.24 -0.20 -7.36
CA GLU A 53 8.35 -1.09 -7.67
C GLU A 53 9.45 -0.24 -8.32
N PRO A 54 10.65 -0.15 -7.72
CA PRO A 54 11.77 0.51 -8.36
C PRO A 54 11.84 0.03 -9.80
N ILE A 55 12.06 0.93 -10.75
CA ILE A 55 12.20 0.59 -12.19
C ILE A 55 13.16 -0.59 -12.39
N GLN A 56 14.11 -0.74 -11.47
CA GLN A 56 15.08 -1.81 -11.33
C GLN A 56 14.50 -3.22 -11.06
N GLN A 57 13.20 -3.39 -10.79
CA GLN A 57 12.55 -4.68 -10.52
C GLN A 57 11.70 -5.20 -11.69
N ARG A 58 11.39 -4.37 -12.71
CA ARG A 58 10.49 -4.76 -13.80
C ARG A 58 10.95 -5.96 -14.63
N TRP A 59 12.26 -6.17 -14.75
CA TRP A 59 12.83 -7.29 -15.52
C TRP A 59 12.61 -8.65 -14.85
N VAL A 60 12.24 -8.69 -13.57
CA VAL A 60 11.90 -9.94 -12.85
C VAL A 60 10.54 -10.50 -13.30
N GLY A 61 9.68 -9.64 -13.87
CA GLY A 61 8.38 -10.03 -14.41
C GLY A 61 7.35 -10.33 -13.31
N ASP A 62 6.60 -11.41 -13.49
CA ASP A 62 5.51 -11.86 -12.60
C ASP A 62 5.99 -12.80 -11.49
N LEU A 63 7.31 -12.99 -11.34
CA LEU A 63 7.86 -13.87 -10.32
C LEU A 63 7.71 -13.23 -8.93
N PRO A 64 7.06 -13.91 -7.96
CA PRO A 64 6.95 -13.37 -6.61
C PRO A 64 8.34 -13.28 -5.97
N ILE A 65 8.64 -12.15 -5.35
CA ILE A 65 9.85 -11.95 -4.55
C ILE A 65 9.43 -11.77 -3.11
N MET A 66 10.00 -12.56 -2.21
CA MET A 66 9.68 -12.48 -0.79
C MET A 66 10.06 -11.10 -0.25
N ASN A 67 9.18 -10.45 0.52
CA ASN A 67 9.43 -9.10 1.05
C ASN A 67 10.73 -8.97 1.87
N ALA A 68 11.20 -10.06 2.47
CA ALA A 68 12.46 -10.10 3.21
C ALA A 68 13.71 -10.26 2.31
N MET A 69 13.54 -10.34 1.00
CA MET A 69 14.61 -10.44 0.03
C MET A 69 14.90 -9.10 -0.64
N THR A 70 16.18 -8.84 -0.90
CA THR A 70 16.64 -7.69 -1.69
C THR A 70 17.29 -8.20 -2.96
N ILE A 71 16.73 -7.83 -4.12
CA ILE A 71 17.28 -8.22 -5.43
C ILE A 71 18.66 -7.57 -5.61
N GLU A 72 19.60 -8.33 -6.15
CA GLU A 72 20.93 -7.90 -6.59
C GLU A 72 20.91 -7.72 -8.12
N PRO A 73 20.45 -6.57 -8.64
CA PRO A 73 20.15 -6.40 -10.07
C PRO A 73 21.38 -6.51 -10.98
N GLN A 74 22.58 -6.30 -10.43
CA GLN A 74 23.83 -6.44 -11.18
C GLN A 74 24.24 -7.90 -11.42
N LEU A 75 23.64 -8.85 -10.69
CA LEU A 75 23.94 -10.28 -10.80
C LEU A 75 22.90 -11.03 -11.64
N GLY A 76 21.74 -10.42 -11.87
CA GLY A 76 20.61 -11.02 -12.56
C GLY A 76 20.45 -10.56 -14.00
N PHE A 77 19.56 -11.23 -14.73
CA PHE A 77 19.17 -10.87 -16.08
C PHE A 77 17.80 -11.48 -16.42
N ALA A 78 17.15 -10.92 -17.44
CA ALA A 78 16.02 -11.52 -18.12
C ALA A 78 16.18 -11.38 -19.63
N PHE A 79 15.74 -12.40 -20.37
CA PHE A 79 15.69 -12.42 -21.81
C PHE A 79 14.35 -13.01 -22.26
N ASP A 80 13.66 -12.32 -23.14
CA ASP A 80 12.39 -12.75 -23.70
C ASP A 80 12.55 -13.07 -25.18
N SER A 81 12.01 -14.20 -25.64
CA SER A 81 11.94 -14.59 -27.05
C SER A 81 10.63 -15.32 -27.38
N PRO A 82 10.32 -15.56 -28.66
CA PRO A 82 9.17 -16.36 -29.06
C PRO A 82 9.17 -17.79 -28.47
N GLU A 83 10.35 -18.35 -28.22
CA GLU A 83 10.55 -19.68 -27.64
C GLU A 83 10.35 -19.72 -26.12
N GLY A 84 10.09 -18.57 -25.49
CA GLY A 84 9.90 -18.42 -24.06
C GLY A 84 10.87 -17.41 -23.46
N ARG A 85 10.82 -17.27 -22.13
CA ARG A 85 11.69 -16.34 -21.40
C ARG A 85 12.67 -17.07 -20.49
N ILE A 86 13.83 -16.46 -20.31
CA ILE A 86 14.86 -16.90 -19.39
C ILE A 86 15.04 -15.79 -18.37
N VAL A 87 14.84 -16.09 -17.09
CA VAL A 87 15.01 -15.13 -16.00
C VAL A 87 15.94 -15.72 -14.96
N GLN A 88 16.98 -15.00 -14.57
CA GLN A 88 17.82 -15.36 -13.43
C GLN A 88 17.91 -14.18 -12.47
N VAL A 89 17.37 -14.36 -11.28
CA VAL A 89 17.40 -13.37 -10.20
C VAL A 89 18.31 -13.87 -9.09
N PHE A 90 19.19 -13.00 -8.62
CA PHE A 90 19.86 -13.17 -7.34
C PHE A 90 19.28 -12.20 -6.33
N ALA A 91 19.06 -12.66 -5.11
CA ALA A 91 18.59 -11.83 -4.03
C ALA A 91 19.25 -12.21 -2.71
N THR A 92 19.69 -11.23 -1.94
CA THR A 92 20.09 -11.45 -0.54
C THR A 92 18.82 -11.62 0.31
N GLY A 93 18.85 -12.47 1.31
CA GLY A 93 17.64 -12.75 2.10
C GLY A 93 17.88 -13.66 3.31
N PRO A 94 16.80 -14.15 3.93
CA PRO A 94 16.87 -15.01 5.12
C PRO A 94 17.69 -16.28 4.88
N ASP A 95 18.31 -16.80 5.94
CA ASP A 95 19.02 -18.08 5.93
C ASP A 95 18.11 -19.28 6.26
N ASP A 96 16.89 -19.04 6.76
CA ASP A 96 15.87 -20.06 6.94
C ASP A 96 15.30 -20.53 5.60
N SER A 97 15.89 -21.60 5.07
CA SER A 97 15.45 -22.21 3.82
C SER A 97 14.02 -22.72 3.87
N ALA A 98 13.53 -23.19 5.03
CA ALA A 98 12.20 -23.76 5.14
C ALA A 98 11.13 -22.67 5.01
N ALA A 99 11.35 -21.51 5.66
CA ALA A 99 10.47 -20.36 5.53
C ALA A 99 10.43 -19.82 4.09
N VAL A 100 11.58 -19.72 3.43
CA VAL A 100 11.66 -19.26 2.04
C VAL A 100 10.92 -20.22 1.11
N ILE A 101 11.15 -21.53 1.21
CA ILE A 101 10.47 -22.51 0.35
C ILE A 101 8.96 -22.57 0.65
N ALA A 102 8.54 -22.42 1.91
CA ALA A 102 7.12 -22.34 2.27
C ALA A 102 6.42 -21.14 1.63
N TYR A 103 7.06 -19.95 1.64
CA TYR A 103 6.56 -18.77 0.94
C TYR A 103 6.35 -19.06 -0.55
N TYR A 104 7.34 -19.67 -1.23
CA TYR A 104 7.23 -19.95 -2.65
C TYR A 104 6.21 -21.05 -2.97
N ASN A 105 6.06 -22.06 -2.12
CA ASN A 105 5.00 -23.06 -2.27
C ASN A 105 3.61 -22.40 -2.27
N ASP A 106 3.38 -21.46 -1.34
CA ASP A 106 2.11 -20.74 -1.22
C ASP A 106 1.90 -19.77 -2.38
N ALA A 107 2.85 -18.86 -2.60
CA ALA A 107 2.77 -17.81 -3.62
C ALA A 107 2.59 -18.36 -5.04
N LEU A 108 3.27 -19.45 -5.38
CA LEU A 108 3.23 -20.02 -6.72
C LEU A 108 1.96 -20.88 -6.96
N SER A 109 1.39 -21.47 -5.91
CA SER A 109 0.19 -22.30 -6.03
C SER A 109 -1.01 -21.53 -6.60
N GLY A 110 -1.20 -20.27 -6.19
CA GLY A 110 -2.25 -19.39 -6.71
C GLY A 110 -2.02 -18.87 -8.13
N LEU A 111 -0.81 -19.06 -8.68
CA LEU A 111 -0.38 -18.55 -9.99
C LEU A 111 -0.35 -19.65 -11.07
N GLY A 112 -0.91 -20.82 -10.77
CA GLY A 112 -0.99 -21.96 -11.71
C GLY A 112 0.30 -22.76 -11.85
N TRP A 113 1.29 -22.52 -10.98
CA TRP A 113 2.49 -23.35 -10.93
C TRP A 113 2.21 -24.66 -10.19
N SER A 114 2.82 -25.74 -10.67
CA SER A 114 2.73 -27.07 -10.09
C SER A 114 4.12 -27.54 -9.66
N GLY A 115 4.25 -28.07 -8.44
CA GLY A 115 5.53 -28.48 -7.88
C GLY A 115 5.71 -28.00 -6.45
N GLN A 116 6.88 -28.24 -5.90
CA GLN A 116 7.22 -27.91 -4.51
C GLN A 116 8.72 -28.04 -4.28
N GLY A 117 9.19 -27.57 -3.12
CA GLY A 117 10.54 -27.89 -2.65
C GLY A 117 11.65 -27.26 -3.49
N GLY A 118 11.38 -26.10 -4.09
CA GLY A 118 12.35 -25.38 -4.91
C GLY A 118 12.26 -25.67 -6.40
N ARG A 119 11.28 -26.46 -6.87
CA ARG A 119 11.08 -26.77 -8.29
C ARG A 119 9.60 -26.75 -8.65
N TRP A 120 9.24 -25.96 -9.66
CA TRP A 120 7.87 -25.83 -10.16
C TRP A 120 7.85 -25.76 -11.68
N ASN A 121 6.72 -26.14 -12.27
CA ASN A 121 6.45 -26.04 -13.69
C ASN A 121 5.09 -25.38 -13.95
N ARG A 122 5.00 -24.59 -15.02
CA ARG A 122 3.77 -23.95 -15.49
C ARG A 122 3.79 -23.89 -17.01
N GLY A 123 2.95 -24.68 -17.69
CA GLY A 123 3.05 -24.86 -19.14
C GLY A 123 4.45 -25.33 -19.56
N ASP A 124 5.06 -24.57 -20.46
CA ASP A 124 6.43 -24.80 -20.94
C ASP A 124 7.49 -24.06 -20.12
N GLU A 125 7.15 -23.52 -18.95
CA GLU A 125 8.10 -22.89 -18.03
C GLU A 125 8.50 -23.82 -16.88
N ALA A 126 9.76 -23.76 -16.48
CA ALA A 126 10.30 -24.38 -15.27
C ALA A 126 10.97 -23.34 -14.37
N LEU A 127 10.57 -23.29 -13.10
CA LEU A 127 11.12 -22.43 -12.06
C LEU A 127 11.93 -23.25 -11.06
N THR A 128 13.14 -22.79 -10.75
CA THR A 128 14.01 -23.37 -9.72
C THR A 128 14.46 -22.31 -8.74
N ILE A 129 14.42 -22.63 -7.44
CA ILE A 129 14.91 -21.77 -6.36
C ILE A 129 15.98 -22.54 -5.59
N SER A 130 17.14 -21.91 -5.42
CA SER A 130 18.31 -22.51 -4.78
C SER A 130 19.05 -21.48 -3.96
N GLN A 131 19.76 -21.93 -2.93
CA GLN A 131 20.54 -21.06 -2.06
C GLN A 131 22.04 -21.20 -2.30
N VAL A 132 22.77 -20.12 -2.09
CA VAL A 132 24.22 -20.02 -2.16
C VAL A 132 24.68 -19.32 -0.89
N LYS A 133 25.38 -20.04 -0.02
CA LYS A 133 25.93 -19.48 1.21
C LYS A 133 27.15 -18.63 0.88
N MET A 134 27.14 -17.37 1.30
CA MET A 134 28.27 -16.44 1.18
C MET A 134 28.85 -16.15 2.57
N ALA A 135 30.02 -15.51 2.62
CA ALA A 135 30.61 -15.05 3.89
C ALA A 135 29.73 -13.98 4.57
N THR A 136 29.01 -13.18 3.78
CA THR A 136 28.21 -12.04 4.22
C THR A 136 26.75 -12.37 4.50
N GLY A 137 26.29 -13.60 4.22
CA GLY A 137 24.90 -14.00 4.38
C GLY A 137 24.44 -15.05 3.37
N MET A 138 23.13 -15.16 3.18
CA MET A 138 22.52 -16.08 2.20
C MET A 138 22.18 -15.34 0.90
N LEU A 139 22.57 -15.92 -0.23
CA LEU A 139 22.16 -15.48 -1.56
C LEU A 139 21.21 -16.51 -2.16
N TRP A 140 20.04 -16.06 -2.56
CA TRP A 140 19.03 -16.86 -3.24
C TRP A 140 19.14 -16.67 -4.73
N ARG A 141 19.14 -17.78 -5.46
CA ARG A 141 19.07 -17.82 -6.93
C ARG A 141 17.72 -18.38 -7.35
N ILE A 142 16.95 -17.55 -8.03
CA ILE A 142 15.66 -17.87 -8.62
C ILE A 142 15.87 -17.91 -10.13
N ARG A 143 15.51 -19.01 -10.77
CA ARG A 143 15.71 -19.21 -12.21
C ARG A 143 14.43 -19.70 -12.85
N LEU A 144 14.02 -19.04 -13.93
CA LEU A 144 12.97 -19.49 -14.83
C LEU A 144 13.59 -19.76 -16.20
N ASN A 145 13.31 -20.93 -16.75
CA ASN A 145 13.71 -21.33 -18.10
C ASN A 145 12.51 -21.92 -18.86
N PRO A 146 12.53 -21.87 -20.20
CA PRO A 146 11.71 -22.74 -21.02
C PRO A 146 12.07 -24.22 -20.80
N ARG A 147 11.11 -25.12 -20.99
CA ARG A 147 11.25 -26.58 -20.87
C ARG A 147 11.57 -27.27 -22.18
#